data_AF-A0A662ISA8-F1
#
_entry.id   AF-A0A662ISA8-F1
#
_cell.length_a   1.000
_cell.length_b   1.000
_cell.length_c   1.000
_cell.angle_alpha   90.00
_cell.angle_beta   90.00
_cell.angle_gamma   90.00
#
_symmetry.space_group_name_H-M   'P 1'
#
loop_
_entity.id
_entity.type
_entity.pdbx_description
1 polymer ?
#
loop_
_entity_poly.entity_id
_entity_poly.type
_entity_poly.pdbx_seq_one_letter_code
_entity_poly.pdbx_strand_id
1 'polypeptide(L)'
;MVMGAKRSTKQRIQYYIGRLKVLQLELINIRDSIKLIIESKCKSNDEFSNQCLILRFYFAVANKLIQMISAIESMDPQSILLATRYVLELLINLKLLEKDRDYIYCIYKELIEQYIKFVKIQIEKTKREMGILEQLNRVEHEILQEALIPLIKKTVRELNKSDDIKEHIVQELLLLLPRTFMKAVDRFAEKEFLLYSEDAKHMGYGFTAYQLREKGLPELERKLKELQEYENNFYSHVESMNIHLDNLCNNAPKTWKDKARITGLEEDYNIIYHHTSSILHATPASVMHERILEDAEIYIFIRYLYVRMYDTTELIRKVIAEFKAGLNSVK
;
A
#
# COMPACT_ATOMS: atom_id res chain seq x y z
N MET A 1 -48.98 17.58 11.10
CA MET A 1 -47.85 16.72 10.71
C MET A 1 -47.15 17.35 9.51
N VAL A 2 -46.04 18.06 9.75
CA VAL A 2 -45.24 18.65 8.65
C VAL A 2 -44.44 17.50 8.04
N MET A 3 -44.77 17.10 6.81
CA MET A 3 -43.94 16.18 6.03
C MET A 3 -42.61 16.88 5.76
N GLY A 4 -41.59 16.57 6.58
CA GLY A 4 -40.25 17.10 6.39
C GLY A 4 -39.73 16.74 5.01
N ALA A 5 -39.26 17.74 4.27
CA ALA A 5 -38.72 17.57 2.92
C ALA A 5 -37.67 16.44 2.92
N LYS A 6 -37.87 15.41 2.09
CA LYS A 6 -36.91 14.31 1.94
C LYS A 6 -35.58 14.90 1.44
N ARG A 7 -34.54 14.87 2.29
CA ARG A 7 -33.17 15.22 1.88
C ARG A 7 -32.74 14.37 0.68
N SER A 8 -32.11 15.00 -0.32
CA SER A 8 -31.55 14.29 -1.46
C SER A 8 -30.41 13.35 -1.02
N THR A 9 -30.13 12.30 -1.79
CA THR A 9 -29.04 11.35 -1.49
C THR A 9 -27.70 12.06 -1.32
N LYS A 10 -27.42 13.05 -2.18
CA LYS A 10 -26.23 13.92 -2.08
C LYS A 10 -26.16 14.67 -0.74
N GLN A 11 -27.26 15.26 -0.28
CA GLN A 11 -27.30 15.92 1.04
C GLN A 11 -27.04 14.93 2.19
N ARG A 12 -27.49 13.67 2.05
CA ARG A 12 -27.25 12.63 3.06
C ARG A 12 -25.80 12.14 3.07
N ILE A 13 -25.17 12.03 1.90
CA ILE A 13 -23.72 11.74 1.80
C ILE A 13 -22.93 12.85 2.49
N GLN A 14 -23.18 14.11 2.12
CA GLN A 14 -22.51 15.28 2.71
C GLN A 14 -22.70 15.37 4.23
N TYR A 15 -23.88 14.99 4.73
CA TYR A 15 -24.12 14.90 6.16
C TYR A 15 -23.16 13.93 6.86
N TYR A 16 -22.97 12.71 6.34
CA TYR A 16 -22.07 11.73 6.96
C TYR A 16 -20.59 12.08 6.78
N ILE A 17 -20.20 12.70 5.67
CA ILE A 17 -18.87 13.28 5.50
C ILE A 17 -18.59 14.32 6.60
N GLY A 18 -19.55 15.21 6.87
CA GLY A 18 -19.45 16.17 7.98
C GLY A 18 -19.28 15.49 9.34
N ARG A 19 -19.99 14.38 9.59
CA ARG A 19 -19.84 13.59 10.83
C ARG A 19 -18.48 12.90 10.95
N LEU A 20 -17.93 12.40 9.85
CA LEU A 20 -16.59 11.82 9.79
C LEU A 20 -15.54 12.89 10.12
N LYS A 21 -15.67 14.12 9.61
CA LYS A 21 -14.78 15.23 9.96
C LYS A 21 -14.77 15.56 11.46
N VAL A 22 -15.93 15.52 12.12
CA VAL A 22 -16.00 15.67 13.58
C VAL A 22 -15.27 14.52 14.28
N LEU A 23 -15.51 13.28 13.84
CA LEU A 23 -14.83 12.09 14.37
C LEU A 23 -13.31 12.15 14.21
N GLN A 24 -12.82 12.76 13.11
CA GLN A 24 -11.39 12.95 12.89
C GLN A 24 -10.73 13.81 13.97
N LEU A 25 -11.38 14.91 14.39
CA LEU A 25 -10.87 15.75 15.47
C LEU A 25 -10.79 14.97 16.79
N GLU A 26 -11.77 14.12 17.06
CA GLU A 26 -11.76 13.24 18.23
C GLU A 26 -10.63 12.20 18.16
N LEU A 27 -10.42 11.59 17.00
CA LEU A 27 -9.34 10.63 16.75
C LEU A 27 -7.95 11.27 16.90
N ILE A 28 -7.77 12.54 16.52
CA ILE A 28 -6.52 13.28 16.72
C ILE A 28 -6.20 13.38 18.22
N ASN A 29 -7.16 13.80 19.04
CA ASN A 29 -6.98 13.91 20.49
C ASN A 29 -6.68 12.54 21.13
N ILE A 30 -7.36 11.49 20.65
CA ILE A 30 -7.14 10.10 21.07
C ILE A 30 -5.73 9.63 20.72
N ARG A 31 -5.30 9.84 19.47
CA ARG A 31 -3.96 9.50 18.98
C ARG A 31 -2.89 10.15 19.84
N ASP A 32 -3.03 11.44 20.12
CA ASP A 32 -2.07 12.20 20.90
C ASP A 32 -2.02 11.72 22.36
N SER A 33 -3.17 11.33 22.92
CA SER A 33 -3.24 10.67 24.22
C SER A 33 -2.50 9.33 24.24
N ILE A 34 -2.68 8.49 23.21
CA ILE A 34 -1.96 7.21 23.12
C ILE A 34 -0.46 7.43 23.01
N LYS A 35 -0.04 8.41 22.20
CA LYS A 35 1.38 8.75 22.02
C LYS A 35 2.06 9.06 23.36
N LEU A 36 1.44 9.89 24.19
CA LEU A 36 1.96 10.22 25.53
C LEU A 36 2.03 8.99 26.45
N ILE A 37 1.08 8.06 26.34
CA ILE A 37 1.12 6.81 27.11
C ILE A 37 2.26 5.91 26.62
N ILE A 38 2.46 5.79 25.31
CA ILE A 38 3.58 5.04 24.72
C ILE A 38 4.91 5.62 25.20
N GLU A 39 5.10 6.94 25.10
CA GLU A 39 6.34 7.61 25.50
C GLU A 39 6.64 7.46 27.00
N SER A 40 5.61 7.34 27.85
CA SER A 40 5.79 7.16 29.29
C SER A 40 5.99 5.71 29.73
N LYS A 41 5.33 4.73 29.08
CA LYS A 41 5.34 3.32 29.49
C LYS A 41 6.27 2.43 28.67
N CYS A 42 6.44 2.71 27.39
CA CYS A 42 7.14 1.81 26.46
C CYS A 42 8.61 2.20 26.28
N LYS A 43 9.40 1.99 27.33
CA LYS A 43 10.87 2.12 27.29
C LYS A 43 11.49 0.96 26.50
N SER A 44 12.73 1.11 26.03
CA SER A 44 13.42 0.15 25.15
C SER A 44 13.38 -1.31 25.62
N ASN A 45 13.47 -1.56 26.92
CA ASN A 45 13.49 -2.93 27.47
C ASN A 45 12.08 -3.58 27.55
N ASP A 46 11.01 -2.81 27.35
CA ASP A 46 9.62 -3.26 27.42
C ASP A 46 8.87 -3.02 26.09
N GLU A 47 9.60 -2.76 25.00
CA GLU A 47 9.02 -2.39 23.69
C GLU A 47 8.09 -3.46 23.12
N PHE A 48 8.39 -4.73 23.41
CA PHE A 48 7.65 -5.90 22.94
C PHE A 48 6.66 -6.46 23.99
N SER A 49 6.44 -5.73 25.08
CA SER A 49 5.42 -6.14 26.05
C SER A 49 4.04 -6.07 25.42
N ASN A 50 3.15 -6.95 25.86
CA ASN A 50 1.78 -7.03 25.35
C ASN A 50 1.11 -5.64 25.35
N GLN A 51 1.27 -4.90 26.44
CA GLN A 51 0.73 -3.55 26.61
C GLN A 51 1.26 -2.57 25.56
N CYS A 52 2.56 -2.58 25.32
CA CYS A 52 3.20 -1.67 24.37
C CYS A 52 2.83 -1.97 22.92
N LEU A 53 2.78 -3.25 22.54
CA LEU A 53 2.33 -3.66 21.22
C LEU A 53 0.87 -3.28 20.98
N ILE A 54 0.00 -3.47 21.97
CA ILE A 54 -1.41 -3.06 21.90
C ILE A 54 -1.53 -1.55 21.69
N LEU A 55 -0.85 -0.74 22.50
CA LEU A 55 -0.90 0.72 22.38
C LEU A 55 -0.39 1.19 21.01
N ARG A 56 0.72 0.61 20.52
CA ARG A 56 1.27 0.92 19.20
C ARG A 56 0.31 0.54 18.07
N PHE A 57 -0.38 -0.60 18.18
CA PHE A 57 -1.39 -1.00 17.21
C PHE A 57 -2.57 -0.03 17.20
N TYR A 58 -3.12 0.34 18.35
CA TYR A 58 -4.20 1.32 18.44
C TYR A 58 -3.77 2.72 17.96
N PHE A 59 -2.53 3.13 18.20
CA PHE A 59 -1.95 4.36 17.65
C PHE A 59 -1.91 4.32 16.11
N ALA A 60 -1.45 3.20 15.54
CA ALA A 60 -1.42 3.01 14.08
C ALA A 60 -2.83 3.02 13.47
N VAL A 61 -3.80 2.37 14.12
CA VAL A 61 -5.22 2.40 13.73
C VAL A 61 -5.75 3.83 13.72
N ALA A 62 -5.56 4.59 14.80
CA ALA A 62 -6.04 5.97 14.89
C ALA A 62 -5.44 6.84 13.77
N ASN A 63 -4.13 6.74 13.53
CA ASN A 63 -3.47 7.43 12.41
C ASN A 63 -4.08 7.08 11.06
N LYS A 64 -4.33 5.80 10.81
CA LYS A 64 -4.88 5.37 9.53
C LYS A 64 -6.30 5.85 9.32
N LEU A 65 -7.15 5.83 10.36
CA LEU A 65 -8.50 6.38 10.29
C LEU A 65 -8.48 7.89 10.01
N ILE A 66 -7.60 8.65 10.68
CA ILE A 66 -7.41 10.08 10.40
C ILE A 66 -7.05 10.32 8.93
N GLN A 67 -6.08 9.57 8.39
CA GLN A 67 -5.68 9.67 6.98
C GLN A 67 -6.84 9.34 6.03
N MET A 68 -7.61 8.28 6.32
CA MET A 68 -8.75 7.89 5.50
C MET A 68 -9.85 8.95 5.49
N ILE A 69 -10.17 9.53 6.66
CA ILE A 69 -11.17 10.60 6.75
C ILE A 69 -10.70 11.85 6.00
N SER A 70 -9.41 12.21 6.05
CA SER A 70 -8.87 13.32 5.28
C SER A 70 -9.05 13.15 3.77
N ALA A 71 -8.96 11.91 3.27
CA ALA A 71 -9.06 11.62 1.85
C ALA A 71 -10.51 11.40 1.36
N ILE A 72 -11.49 11.22 2.26
CA ILE A 72 -12.81 10.70 1.90
C ILE A 72 -13.60 11.60 0.93
N GLU A 73 -13.36 12.91 0.95
CA GLU A 73 -14.04 13.85 0.06
C GLU A 73 -13.55 13.77 -1.39
N SER A 74 -12.31 13.35 -1.60
CA SER A 74 -11.73 13.16 -2.92
C SER A 74 -11.74 11.70 -3.38
N MET A 75 -12.34 10.79 -2.61
CA MET A 75 -12.43 9.39 -2.99
C MET A 75 -13.46 9.21 -4.11
N ASP A 76 -13.02 8.53 -5.17
CA ASP A 76 -13.94 7.94 -6.12
C ASP A 76 -14.72 6.76 -5.47
N PRO A 77 -15.79 6.27 -6.10
CA PRO A 77 -16.59 5.19 -5.52
C PRO A 77 -15.82 3.89 -5.24
N GLN A 78 -14.82 3.53 -6.04
CA GLN A 78 -14.00 2.33 -5.79
C GLN A 78 -13.13 2.54 -4.54
N SER A 79 -12.56 3.73 -4.37
CA SER A 79 -11.81 4.10 -3.16
C SER A 79 -12.68 4.01 -1.89
N ILE A 80 -13.96 4.39 -1.96
CA ILE A 80 -14.91 4.24 -0.83
C ILE A 80 -15.10 2.77 -0.45
N LEU A 81 -15.19 1.87 -1.42
CA LEU A 81 -15.31 0.43 -1.18
C LEU A 81 -14.05 -0.16 -0.55
N LEU A 82 -12.88 0.23 -1.05
CA LEU A 82 -11.61 -0.19 -0.48
C LEU A 82 -11.48 0.29 0.97
N ALA A 83 -11.84 1.54 1.25
CA ALA A 83 -11.89 2.06 2.61
C ALA A 83 -12.87 1.28 3.48
N THR A 84 -14.05 0.92 2.95
CA THR A 84 -15.07 0.13 3.67
C THR A 84 -14.53 -1.24 4.08
N ARG A 85 -13.91 -1.96 3.15
CA ARG A 85 -13.27 -3.25 3.42
C ARG A 85 -12.15 -3.12 4.45
N TYR A 86 -11.31 -2.10 4.31
CA TYR A 86 -10.22 -1.87 5.24
C TYR A 86 -10.72 -1.58 6.68
N VAL A 87 -11.75 -0.74 6.83
CA VAL A 87 -12.34 -0.43 8.15
C VAL A 87 -12.98 -1.67 8.78
N LEU A 88 -13.64 -2.52 7.98
CA LEU A 88 -14.15 -3.81 8.47
C LEU A 88 -13.01 -4.69 8.99
N GLU A 89 -11.95 -4.88 8.22
CA GLU A 89 -10.80 -5.72 8.58
C GLU A 89 -10.08 -5.20 9.83
N LEU A 90 -9.94 -3.88 9.96
CA LEU A 90 -9.46 -3.25 11.19
C LEU A 90 -10.35 -3.58 12.39
N LEU A 91 -11.66 -3.36 12.26
CA LEU A 91 -12.60 -3.60 13.35
C LEU A 91 -12.60 -5.08 13.80
N ILE A 92 -12.50 -6.01 12.85
CA ILE A 92 -12.34 -7.44 13.14
C ILE A 92 -11.09 -7.68 13.99
N ASN A 93 -9.93 -7.15 13.58
CA ASN A 93 -8.70 -7.33 14.36
C ASN A 93 -8.78 -6.71 15.77
N LEU A 94 -9.41 -5.54 15.91
CA LEU A 94 -9.61 -4.90 17.22
C LEU A 94 -10.53 -5.73 18.12
N LYS A 95 -11.61 -6.30 17.57
CA LYS A 95 -12.52 -7.17 18.33
C LYS A 95 -11.88 -8.51 18.70
N LEU A 96 -11.02 -9.07 17.86
CA LEU A 96 -10.22 -10.24 18.23
C LEU A 96 -9.29 -9.91 19.40
N LEU A 97 -8.65 -8.74 19.35
CA LEU A 97 -7.78 -8.25 20.42
C LEU A 97 -8.53 -7.96 21.73
N GLU A 98 -9.79 -7.52 21.65
CA GLU A 98 -10.65 -7.36 22.83
C GLU A 98 -10.98 -8.70 23.48
N LYS A 99 -11.16 -9.77 22.68
CA LYS A 99 -11.44 -11.13 23.15
C LYS A 99 -10.20 -11.81 23.73
N ASP A 100 -9.05 -11.62 23.09
CA ASP A 100 -7.77 -12.20 23.47
C ASP A 100 -6.66 -11.18 23.25
N ARG A 101 -6.07 -10.70 24.35
CA ARG A 101 -5.00 -9.69 24.32
C ARG A 101 -3.71 -10.24 23.74
N ASP A 102 -3.45 -11.54 23.84
CA ASP A 102 -2.24 -12.16 23.30
C ASP A 102 -2.28 -12.29 21.78
N TYR A 103 -3.47 -12.18 21.18
CA TYR A 103 -3.60 -12.08 19.72
C TYR A 103 -2.75 -10.96 19.10
N ILE A 104 -2.35 -9.95 19.88
CA ILE A 104 -1.40 -8.91 19.42
C ILE A 104 -0.08 -9.49 18.92
N TYR A 105 0.43 -10.55 19.54
CA TYR A 105 1.68 -11.18 19.13
C TYR A 105 1.52 -11.83 17.75
N CYS A 106 0.35 -12.38 17.44
CA CYS A 106 0.05 -12.91 16.11
C CYS A 106 -0.09 -11.82 15.06
N ILE A 107 -0.70 -10.67 15.40
CA ILE A 107 -0.74 -9.51 14.51
C ILE A 107 0.68 -9.04 14.18
N TYR A 108 1.55 -8.94 15.18
CA TYR A 108 2.94 -8.49 14.98
C TYR A 108 3.79 -9.51 14.23
N LYS A 109 3.62 -10.82 14.49
CA LYS A 109 4.23 -11.89 13.70
C LYS A 109 3.85 -11.74 12.22
N GLU A 110 2.55 -11.67 11.93
CA GLU A 110 2.03 -11.52 10.57
C GLU A 110 2.56 -10.24 9.89
N LEU A 111 2.63 -9.13 10.63
CA LEU A 111 3.17 -7.85 10.13
C LEU A 111 4.65 -7.97 9.73
N ILE A 112 5.50 -8.52 10.60
CA ILE A 112 6.93 -8.67 10.37
C ILE A 112 7.17 -9.61 9.17
N GLU A 113 6.51 -10.77 9.15
CA GLU A 113 6.61 -11.74 8.07
C GLU A 113 6.18 -11.13 6.71
N GLN A 114 5.07 -10.38 6.68
CA GLN A 114 4.61 -9.71 5.48
C GLN A 114 5.58 -8.64 5.00
N TYR A 115 6.18 -7.87 5.91
CA TYR A 115 7.17 -6.84 5.57
C TYR A 115 8.46 -7.46 5.02
N ILE A 116 8.97 -8.52 5.65
CA ILE A 116 10.13 -9.27 5.15
C ILE A 116 9.84 -9.84 3.77
N LYS A 117 8.68 -10.48 3.59
CA LYS A 117 8.26 -11.02 2.28
C LYS A 117 8.16 -9.93 1.24
N PHE A 118 7.57 -8.78 1.57
CA PHE A 118 7.47 -7.64 0.67
C PHE A 118 8.86 -7.15 0.23
N VAL A 119 9.78 -6.92 1.16
CA VAL A 119 11.14 -6.45 0.83
C VAL A 119 11.89 -7.48 -0.02
N LYS A 120 11.79 -8.79 0.29
CA LYS A 120 12.36 -9.85 -0.55
C LYS A 120 11.82 -9.80 -1.98
N ILE A 121 10.51 -9.65 -2.15
CA ILE A 121 9.90 -9.51 -3.48
C ILE A 121 10.44 -8.26 -4.20
N GLN A 122 10.61 -7.14 -3.49
CA GLN A 122 11.19 -5.94 -4.09
C GLN A 122 12.63 -6.15 -4.54
N ILE A 123 13.46 -6.81 -3.72
CA ILE A 123 14.84 -7.18 -4.09
C ILE A 123 14.86 -8.00 -5.38
N GLU A 124 14.03 -9.04 -5.48
CA GLU A 124 13.98 -9.90 -6.67
C GLU A 124 13.45 -9.14 -7.90
N LYS A 125 12.46 -8.26 -7.72
CA LYS A 125 11.98 -7.37 -8.80
C LYS A 125 13.08 -6.42 -9.27
N THR A 126 13.79 -5.77 -8.35
CA THR A 126 14.90 -4.87 -8.66
C THR A 126 16.01 -5.59 -9.41
N LYS A 127 16.39 -6.80 -8.98
CA LYS A 127 17.39 -7.62 -9.68
C LYS A 127 16.93 -8.01 -11.09
N ARG A 128 15.68 -8.44 -11.25
CA ARG A 128 15.10 -8.74 -12.58
C ARG A 128 15.15 -7.49 -13.46
N GLU A 129 14.71 -6.36 -12.93
CA GLU A 129 14.68 -5.09 -13.65
C GLU A 129 16.08 -4.63 -14.07
N MET A 130 17.08 -4.69 -13.17
CA MET A 130 18.48 -4.45 -13.51
C MET A 130 18.94 -5.30 -14.69
N GLY A 131 18.62 -6.61 -14.69
CA GLY A 131 18.98 -7.51 -15.79
C GLY A 131 18.34 -7.11 -17.12
N ILE A 132 17.07 -6.70 -17.11
CA ILE A 132 16.36 -6.23 -18.31
C ILE A 132 16.95 -4.89 -18.80
N LEU A 133 17.22 -3.95 -17.89
CA LEU A 133 17.84 -2.67 -18.25
C LEU A 133 19.24 -2.87 -18.85
N GLU A 134 20.04 -3.79 -18.31
CA GLU A 134 21.33 -4.15 -18.89
C GLU A 134 21.20 -4.79 -20.27
N GLN A 135 20.20 -5.64 -20.46
CA GLN A 135 19.89 -6.21 -21.78
C GLN A 135 19.50 -5.11 -22.77
N LEU A 136 18.63 -4.18 -22.37
CA LEU A 136 18.22 -3.05 -23.22
C LEU A 136 19.40 -2.15 -23.56
N ASN A 137 20.29 -1.89 -22.61
CA ASN A 137 21.52 -1.14 -22.86
C ASN A 137 22.43 -1.84 -23.89
N ARG A 138 22.53 -3.17 -23.86
CA ARG A 138 23.29 -3.91 -24.89
C ARG A 138 22.64 -3.79 -26.26
N VAL A 139 21.33 -3.99 -26.34
CA VAL A 139 20.56 -3.85 -27.59
C VAL A 139 20.70 -2.44 -28.15
N GLU A 140 20.58 -1.41 -27.31
CA GLU A 140 20.79 -0.01 -27.69
C GLU A 140 22.20 0.20 -28.24
N HIS A 141 23.22 -0.31 -27.54
CA HIS A 141 24.61 -0.20 -27.97
C HIS A 141 24.88 -0.92 -29.30
N GLU A 142 24.43 -2.16 -29.46
CA GLU A 142 24.57 -2.95 -30.68
C GLU A 142 23.91 -2.25 -31.87
N ILE A 143 22.66 -1.80 -31.72
CA ILE A 143 21.93 -1.10 -32.78
C ILE A 143 22.63 0.21 -33.14
N LEU A 144 23.05 1.00 -32.16
CA LEU A 144 23.72 2.28 -32.40
C LEU A 144 25.08 2.09 -33.09
N GLN A 145 25.93 1.21 -32.54
CA GLN A 145 27.32 1.06 -32.98
C GLN A 145 27.48 0.19 -34.22
N GLU A 146 26.71 -0.88 -34.34
CA GLU A 146 26.91 -1.88 -35.39
C GLU A 146 26.00 -1.67 -36.60
N ALA A 147 24.81 -1.10 -36.40
CA ALA A 147 23.86 -0.87 -37.50
C ALA A 147 23.78 0.60 -37.91
N LEU A 148 23.41 1.49 -36.98
CA LEU A 148 23.10 2.90 -37.28
C LEU A 148 24.34 3.69 -37.67
N ILE A 149 25.40 3.70 -36.85
CA ILE A 149 26.61 4.49 -37.13
C ILE A 149 27.25 4.07 -38.47
N PRO A 150 27.43 2.78 -38.80
CA PRO A 150 27.96 2.37 -40.10
C PRO A 150 27.05 2.75 -41.26
N LEU A 151 25.73 2.58 -41.12
CA LEU A 151 24.76 2.99 -42.13
C LEU A 151 24.84 4.50 -42.37
N ILE A 152 24.85 5.31 -41.31
CA ILE A 152 25.02 6.76 -41.37
C ILE A 152 26.32 7.12 -42.09
N LYS A 153 27.46 6.53 -41.70
CA LYS A 153 28.76 6.80 -42.33
C LYS A 153 28.75 6.44 -43.82
N LYS A 154 28.13 5.32 -44.19
CA LYS A 154 27.98 4.91 -45.59
C LYS A 154 27.12 5.91 -46.36
N THR A 155 25.94 6.23 -45.84
CA THR A 155 25.01 7.19 -46.44
C THR A 155 25.68 8.55 -46.63
N VAL A 156 26.34 9.12 -45.61
CA VAL A 156 27.05 10.40 -45.73
C VAL A 156 28.14 10.34 -46.82
N ARG A 157 28.91 9.24 -46.92
CA ARG A 157 29.93 9.08 -47.97
C ARG A 157 29.35 9.00 -49.38
N GLU A 158 28.20 8.35 -49.54
CA GLU A 158 27.51 8.24 -50.84
C GLU A 158 26.90 9.59 -51.23
N LEU A 159 26.31 10.31 -50.27
CA LEU A 159 25.70 11.61 -50.54
C LEU A 159 26.75 12.69 -50.85
N ASN A 160 27.94 12.65 -50.24
CA ASN A 160 29.04 13.58 -50.56
C ASN A 160 29.66 13.39 -51.96
N LYS A 161 29.30 12.33 -52.69
CA LYS A 161 29.73 12.12 -54.09
C LYS A 161 28.76 12.70 -55.12
N SER A 162 27.63 13.22 -54.66
CA SER A 162 26.55 13.74 -55.50
C SER A 162 26.40 15.24 -55.25
N ASP A 163 26.71 16.05 -56.26
CA ASP A 163 26.67 17.53 -56.17
C ASP A 163 25.26 18.09 -55.90
N ASP A 164 24.21 17.28 -56.05
CA ASP A 164 22.79 17.69 -55.98
C ASP A 164 22.09 17.46 -54.63
N ILE A 165 22.80 17.00 -53.59
CA ILE A 165 22.15 16.58 -52.35
C ILE A 165 22.15 17.67 -51.28
N LYS A 166 20.94 18.11 -50.94
CA LYS A 166 20.69 19.11 -49.90
C LYS A 166 21.07 18.54 -48.53
N GLU A 167 22.02 19.19 -47.87
CA GLU A 167 22.50 18.93 -46.50
C GLU A 167 21.36 18.67 -45.48
N HIS A 168 20.19 19.29 -45.72
CA HIS A 168 18.97 19.10 -44.95
C HIS A 168 18.47 17.64 -44.90
N ILE A 169 18.56 16.88 -45.98
CA ILE A 169 18.09 15.47 -46.05
C ILE A 169 18.99 14.56 -45.19
N VAL A 170 20.30 14.84 -45.18
CA VAL A 170 21.28 14.12 -44.35
C VAL A 170 20.98 14.37 -42.87
N GLN A 171 20.73 15.63 -42.50
CA GLN A 171 20.39 16.01 -41.13
C GLN A 171 19.08 15.38 -40.66
N GLU A 172 18.07 15.31 -41.53
CA GLU A 172 16.78 14.70 -41.20
C GLU A 172 16.91 13.18 -40.99
N LEU A 173 17.66 12.48 -41.84
CA LEU A 173 17.95 11.05 -41.68
C LEU A 173 18.75 10.76 -40.40
N LEU A 174 19.74 11.60 -40.08
CA LEU A 174 20.53 11.50 -38.84
C LEU A 174 19.68 11.64 -37.58
N LEU A 175 18.56 12.36 -37.64
CA LEU A 175 17.66 12.58 -36.51
C LEU A 175 16.53 11.54 -36.42
N LEU A 176 15.94 11.13 -37.55
CA LEU A 176 14.76 10.27 -37.59
C LEU A 176 15.08 8.80 -37.30
N LEU A 177 16.20 8.30 -37.82
CA LEU A 177 16.58 6.90 -37.68
C LEU A 177 16.82 6.53 -36.20
N PRO A 178 17.71 7.20 -35.45
CA PRO A 178 17.92 6.91 -34.03
C PRO A 178 16.63 7.01 -33.21
N ARG A 179 15.79 8.02 -33.45
CA ARG A 179 14.51 8.18 -32.76
C ARG A 179 13.54 7.01 -32.96
N THR A 180 13.48 6.47 -34.17
CA THR A 180 12.59 5.35 -34.47
C THR A 180 13.05 4.07 -33.78
N PHE A 181 14.36 3.83 -33.73
CA PHE A 181 14.92 2.70 -32.99
C PHE A 181 14.76 2.83 -31.49
N MET A 182 15.05 4.01 -30.92
CA MET A 182 14.87 4.25 -29.49
C MET A 182 13.40 4.03 -29.08
N LYS A 183 12.43 4.49 -29.88
CA LYS A 183 11.01 4.18 -29.63
C LYS A 183 10.69 2.68 -29.60
N ALA A 184 11.40 1.85 -30.37
CA ALA A 184 11.19 0.41 -30.35
C ALA A 184 11.78 -0.23 -29.08
N VAL A 185 12.95 0.22 -28.64
CA VAL A 185 13.57 -0.17 -27.37
C VAL A 185 12.68 0.25 -26.20
N ASP A 186 12.19 1.48 -26.20
CA ASP A 186 11.28 2.02 -25.20
C ASP A 186 9.98 1.23 -25.11
N ARG A 187 9.41 0.87 -26.27
CA ARG A 187 8.21 0.04 -26.34
C ARG A 187 8.47 -1.38 -25.82
N PHE A 188 9.68 -1.90 -25.94
CA PHE A 188 10.04 -3.17 -25.31
C PHE A 188 10.09 -3.02 -23.78
N ALA A 189 10.75 -1.96 -23.28
CA ALA A 189 10.81 -1.66 -21.85
C ALA A 189 9.40 -1.52 -21.22
N GLU A 190 8.47 -0.87 -21.93
CA GLU A 190 7.06 -0.72 -21.50
C GLU A 190 6.33 -2.06 -21.36
N LYS A 191 6.64 -3.05 -22.20
CA LYS A 191 6.03 -4.39 -22.13
C LYS A 191 6.53 -5.20 -20.95
N GLU A 192 7.75 -4.94 -20.50
CA GLU A 192 8.36 -5.63 -19.35
C GLU A 192 7.93 -5.06 -17.99
N PHE A 193 7.10 -4.01 -17.98
CA PHE A 193 6.54 -3.40 -16.77
C PHE A 193 7.60 -2.94 -15.76
N LEU A 194 8.67 -2.32 -16.27
CA LEU A 194 9.79 -1.81 -15.47
C LEU A 194 9.40 -0.53 -14.75
N LEU A 195 9.65 -0.46 -13.44
CA LEU A 195 9.33 0.71 -12.61
C LEU A 195 10.13 1.95 -13.02
N TYR A 196 11.38 1.77 -13.41
CA TYR A 196 12.33 2.84 -13.77
C TYR A 196 12.48 3.01 -15.29
N SER A 197 11.55 2.44 -16.08
CA SER A 197 11.60 2.58 -17.55
C SER A 197 11.59 4.04 -17.99
N GLU A 198 10.75 4.88 -17.39
CA GLU A 198 10.65 6.28 -17.80
C GLU A 198 11.94 7.06 -17.51
N ASP A 199 12.53 6.90 -16.32
CA ASP A 199 13.83 7.50 -16.00
C ASP A 199 14.94 6.97 -16.93
N ALA A 200 14.91 5.66 -17.24
CA ALA A 200 15.87 5.02 -18.14
C ALA A 200 15.81 5.55 -19.58
N LYS A 201 14.62 5.94 -20.09
CA LYS A 201 14.50 6.59 -21.41
C LYS A 201 15.28 7.89 -21.49
N HIS A 202 15.33 8.64 -20.39
CA HIS A 202 15.98 9.96 -20.35
C HIS A 202 17.47 9.88 -19.96
N MET A 203 17.82 8.97 -19.05
CA MET A 203 19.17 8.86 -18.50
C MET A 203 20.03 7.74 -19.12
N GLY A 204 19.41 6.85 -19.89
CA GLY A 204 20.03 5.67 -20.47
C GLY A 204 19.84 4.42 -19.60
N TYR A 205 19.48 3.32 -20.24
CA TYR A 205 19.17 2.05 -19.58
C TYR A 205 20.34 1.51 -18.73
N GLY A 206 21.58 1.59 -19.25
CA GLY A 206 22.76 1.11 -18.52
C GLY A 206 23.08 1.94 -17.27
N PHE A 207 22.86 3.26 -17.34
CA PHE A 207 23.11 4.14 -16.20
C PHE A 207 22.06 3.92 -15.10
N THR A 208 20.78 3.76 -15.46
CA THR A 208 19.73 3.43 -14.49
C THR A 208 19.98 2.07 -13.84
N ALA A 209 20.39 1.05 -14.60
CA ALA A 209 20.79 -0.25 -14.04
C ALA A 209 21.94 -0.12 -13.03
N TYR A 210 22.94 0.70 -13.35
CA TYR A 210 24.04 1.00 -12.45
C TYR A 210 23.55 1.70 -11.16
N GLN A 211 22.66 2.69 -11.24
CA GLN A 211 22.11 3.34 -10.05
C GLN A 211 21.36 2.37 -9.13
N LEU A 212 20.56 1.46 -9.71
CA LEU A 212 19.88 0.42 -8.96
C LEU A 212 20.88 -0.53 -8.28
N ARG A 213 21.97 -0.89 -8.96
CA ARG A 213 23.02 -1.74 -8.41
C ARG A 213 23.74 -1.09 -7.23
N GLU A 214 24.14 0.17 -7.38
CA GLU A 214 24.99 0.85 -6.39
C GLU A 214 24.22 1.43 -5.21
N LYS A 215 22.93 1.74 -5.39
CA LYS A 215 22.11 2.41 -4.36
C LYS A 215 20.84 1.65 -4.01
N GLY A 216 20.01 1.36 -5.01
CA GLY A 216 18.68 0.78 -4.80
C GLY A 216 18.71 -0.59 -4.12
N LEU A 217 19.48 -1.52 -4.68
CA LEU A 217 19.60 -2.88 -4.15
C LEU A 217 20.27 -2.91 -2.75
N PRO A 218 21.42 -2.24 -2.51
CA PRO A 218 22.02 -2.18 -1.19
C PRO A 218 21.10 -1.60 -0.11
N GLU A 219 20.28 -0.59 -0.44
CA GLU A 219 19.30 -0.03 0.51
C GLU A 219 18.23 -1.06 0.90
N LEU A 220 17.70 -1.80 -0.09
CA LEU A 220 16.71 -2.86 0.16
C LEU A 220 17.31 -4.02 0.97
N GLU A 221 18.55 -4.41 0.69
CA GLU A 221 19.25 -5.48 1.43
C GLU A 221 19.53 -5.06 2.87
N ARG A 222 19.94 -3.80 3.10
CA ARG A 222 20.08 -3.24 4.45
C ARG A 222 18.75 -3.27 5.20
N LYS A 223 17.66 -2.83 4.55
CA LYS A 223 16.32 -2.84 5.14
C LYS A 223 15.86 -4.27 5.48
N LEU A 224 16.17 -5.24 4.63
CA LEU A 224 15.90 -6.65 4.91
C LEU A 224 16.64 -7.12 6.16
N LYS A 225 17.93 -6.77 6.28
CA LYS A 225 18.74 -7.12 7.45
C LYS A 225 18.20 -6.48 8.73
N GLU A 226 17.84 -5.20 8.70
CA GLU A 226 17.21 -4.49 9.83
C GLU A 226 15.90 -5.17 10.27
N LEU A 227 15.07 -5.60 9.31
CA LEU A 227 13.83 -6.32 9.60
C LEU A 227 14.07 -7.72 10.19
N GLN A 228 15.08 -8.44 9.71
CA GLN A 228 15.45 -9.75 10.26
C GLN A 228 16.02 -9.65 11.67
N GLU A 229 16.78 -8.60 11.96
CA GLU A 229 17.24 -8.30 13.31
C GLU A 229 16.07 -7.95 14.24
N TYR A 230 15.14 -7.11 13.76
CA TYR A 230 13.90 -6.80 14.50
C TYR A 230 13.05 -8.05 14.75
N GLU A 231 12.93 -8.94 13.77
CA GLU A 231 12.27 -10.24 13.90
C GLU A 231 12.93 -11.05 15.02
N ASN A 232 14.24 -11.28 14.96
CA ASN A 232 14.97 -12.04 15.97
C ASN A 232 14.80 -11.46 17.38
N ASN A 233 14.84 -10.13 17.51
CA ASN A 233 14.62 -9.45 18.79
C ASN A 233 13.19 -9.66 19.32
N PHE A 234 12.19 -9.58 18.44
CA PHE A 234 10.79 -9.85 18.78
C PHE A 234 10.61 -11.30 19.25
N TYR A 235 11.09 -12.29 18.48
CA TYR A 235 10.97 -13.71 18.85
C TYR A 235 11.70 -14.02 20.16
N SER A 236 12.93 -13.53 20.33
CA SER A 236 13.71 -13.74 21.57
C SER A 236 13.00 -13.16 22.79
N HIS A 237 12.37 -11.99 22.66
CA HIS A 237 11.59 -11.39 23.74
C HIS A 237 10.34 -12.20 24.06
N VAL A 238 9.57 -12.62 23.06
CA VAL A 238 8.36 -13.43 23.22
C VAL A 238 8.69 -14.78 23.89
N GLU A 239 9.78 -15.44 23.48
CA GLU A 239 10.28 -16.66 24.12
C GLU A 239 10.69 -16.43 25.58
N SER A 240 11.33 -15.30 25.89
CA SER A 240 11.73 -14.96 27.26
C SER A 240 10.54 -14.78 28.21
N MET A 241 9.34 -14.50 27.67
CA MET A 241 8.09 -14.44 28.41
C MET A 241 7.37 -15.80 28.50
N ASN A 242 8.00 -16.90 28.06
CA ASN A 242 7.40 -18.24 27.93
C ASN A 242 6.14 -18.29 27.05
N ILE A 243 6.06 -17.42 26.04
CA ILE A 243 4.94 -17.42 25.08
C ILE A 243 5.32 -18.29 23.88
N HIS A 244 4.59 -19.40 23.68
CA HIS A 244 4.76 -20.26 22.52
C HIS A 244 4.02 -19.70 21.30
N LEU A 245 4.67 -18.79 20.57
CA LEU A 245 4.07 -18.01 19.49
C LEU A 245 3.43 -18.88 18.40
N ASP A 246 4.07 -19.97 18.01
CA ASP A 246 3.50 -20.88 17.00
C ASP A 246 2.21 -21.55 17.47
N ASN A 247 2.15 -21.97 18.74
CA ASN A 247 0.93 -22.55 19.30
C ASN A 247 -0.19 -21.51 19.36
N LEU A 248 0.14 -20.29 19.81
CA LEU A 248 -0.80 -19.18 19.89
C LEU A 248 -1.39 -18.87 18.50
N CYS A 249 -0.54 -18.71 17.49
CA CYS A 249 -0.96 -18.27 16.16
C CYS A 249 -1.50 -19.39 15.28
N ASN A 250 -1.14 -20.65 15.53
CA ASN A 250 -1.76 -21.79 14.84
C ASN A 250 -3.21 -22.03 15.27
N ASN A 251 -3.53 -21.70 16.52
CA ASN A 251 -4.89 -21.75 17.05
C ASN A 251 -5.73 -20.51 16.68
N ALA A 252 -5.09 -19.45 16.19
CA ALA A 252 -5.77 -18.25 15.76
C ALA A 252 -6.56 -18.47 14.44
N PRO A 253 -7.69 -17.77 14.23
CA PRO A 253 -8.45 -17.86 12.99
C PRO A 253 -7.62 -17.41 11.77
N LYS A 254 -7.54 -18.29 10.76
CA LYS A 254 -6.68 -18.09 9.58
C LYS A 254 -7.34 -17.28 8.46
N THR A 255 -8.64 -17.46 8.24
CA THR A 255 -9.36 -16.77 7.15
C THR A 255 -10.09 -15.54 7.66
N TRP A 256 -10.25 -14.51 6.82
CA TRP A 256 -11.06 -13.34 7.18
C TRP A 256 -12.51 -13.68 7.51
N LYS A 257 -13.07 -14.70 6.86
CA LYS A 257 -14.41 -15.19 7.16
C LYS A 257 -14.49 -15.79 8.57
N ASP A 258 -13.51 -16.60 8.98
CA ASP A 258 -13.46 -17.15 10.34
C ASP A 258 -13.27 -16.03 11.38
N LYS A 259 -12.39 -15.07 11.10
CA LYS A 259 -12.18 -13.88 11.95
C LYS A 259 -13.48 -13.07 12.10
N ALA A 260 -14.21 -12.86 11.00
CA ALA A 260 -15.50 -12.17 10.99
C ALA A 260 -16.57 -12.93 11.80
N ARG A 261 -16.67 -14.25 11.64
CA ARG A 261 -17.60 -15.10 12.40
C ARG A 261 -17.34 -15.02 13.91
N ILE A 262 -16.08 -15.14 14.35
CA ILE A 262 -15.70 -15.07 15.77
C ILE A 262 -16.02 -13.70 16.38
N THR A 263 -15.96 -12.64 15.59
CA THR A 263 -16.20 -11.25 16.02
C THR A 263 -17.64 -10.76 15.80
N GLY A 264 -18.52 -11.62 15.28
CA GLY A 264 -19.92 -11.30 14.99
C GLY A 264 -20.09 -10.29 13.85
N LEU A 265 -19.21 -10.33 12.85
CA LEU A 265 -19.19 -9.46 11.67
C LEU A 265 -19.28 -10.24 10.34
N GLU A 266 -19.80 -11.48 10.38
CA GLU A 266 -19.88 -12.35 9.19
C GLU A 266 -20.78 -11.77 8.10
N GLU A 267 -21.90 -11.14 8.45
CA GLU A 267 -22.82 -10.50 7.52
C GLU A 267 -22.19 -9.30 6.84
N ASP A 268 -21.52 -8.44 7.61
CA ASP A 268 -20.75 -7.30 7.07
C ASP A 268 -19.66 -7.81 6.11
N TYR A 269 -18.95 -8.88 6.50
CA TYR A 269 -17.97 -9.55 5.66
C TYR A 269 -18.56 -10.02 4.35
N ASN A 270 -19.66 -10.77 4.38
CA ASN A 270 -20.29 -11.33 3.18
C ASN A 270 -20.72 -10.23 2.20
N ILE A 271 -21.33 -9.15 2.69
CA ILE A 271 -21.76 -8.02 1.87
C ILE A 271 -20.54 -7.31 1.26
N ILE A 272 -19.58 -6.89 2.10
CA ILE A 272 -18.47 -6.05 1.66
C ILE A 272 -17.52 -6.83 0.73
N TYR A 273 -17.24 -8.10 1.03
CA TYR A 273 -16.41 -8.94 0.16
C TYR A 273 -17.10 -9.23 -1.18
N HIS A 274 -18.43 -9.43 -1.20
CA HIS A 274 -19.17 -9.60 -2.44
C HIS A 274 -19.08 -8.33 -3.33
N HIS A 275 -19.37 -7.15 -2.75
CA HIS A 275 -19.29 -5.89 -3.50
C HIS A 275 -17.87 -5.59 -3.99
N THR A 276 -16.86 -5.70 -3.12
CA THR A 276 -15.47 -5.44 -3.53
C THR A 276 -14.97 -6.43 -4.58
N SER A 277 -15.26 -7.73 -4.44
CA SER A 277 -14.88 -8.75 -5.42
C SER A 277 -15.49 -8.47 -6.80
N SER A 278 -16.78 -8.13 -6.84
CA SER A 278 -17.50 -7.89 -8.09
C SER A 278 -17.01 -6.67 -8.90
N ILE A 279 -16.40 -5.69 -8.23
CA ILE A 279 -15.92 -4.45 -8.84
C ILE A 279 -14.43 -4.54 -9.18
N LEU A 280 -13.64 -5.23 -8.35
CA LEU A 280 -12.18 -5.32 -8.53
C LEU A 280 -11.76 -6.42 -9.50
N HIS A 281 -12.59 -7.43 -9.73
CA HIS A 281 -12.24 -8.53 -10.65
C HIS A 281 -12.94 -8.38 -11.99
N ALA A 282 -12.17 -8.58 -13.07
CA ALA A 282 -12.66 -8.69 -14.45
C ALA A 282 -13.35 -10.05 -14.66
N THR A 283 -14.54 -10.19 -14.07
CA THR A 283 -15.44 -11.32 -14.31
C THR A 283 -16.19 -11.10 -15.62
N PRO A 284 -16.65 -12.15 -16.32
CA PRO A 284 -17.47 -11.97 -17.52
C PRO A 284 -18.69 -11.05 -17.27
N ALA A 285 -19.28 -11.11 -16.07
CA ALA A 285 -20.38 -10.24 -15.70
C ALA A 285 -19.97 -8.76 -15.57
N SER A 286 -18.82 -8.45 -14.98
CA SER A 286 -18.33 -7.08 -14.80
C SER A 286 -17.75 -6.46 -16.07
N VAL A 287 -17.34 -7.28 -17.05
CA VAL A 287 -16.97 -6.82 -18.40
C VAL A 287 -18.21 -6.50 -19.23
N MET A 288 -19.26 -7.32 -19.14
CA MET A 288 -20.50 -7.13 -19.90
C MET A 288 -21.44 -6.08 -19.30
N HIS A 289 -21.29 -5.78 -18.01
CA HIS A 289 -22.10 -4.77 -17.32
C HIS A 289 -21.19 -3.89 -16.47
N GLU A 290 -21.17 -2.59 -16.77
CA GLU A 290 -20.43 -1.62 -15.95
C GLU A 290 -21.04 -1.57 -14.54
N ARG A 291 -20.32 -2.11 -13.56
CA ARG A 291 -20.70 -2.01 -12.14
C ARG A 291 -19.99 -0.82 -11.52
N ILE A 292 -20.66 0.33 -11.58
CA ILE A 292 -20.29 1.54 -10.84
C ILE A 292 -21.26 1.65 -9.66
N LEU A 293 -20.77 2.07 -8.50
CA LEU A 293 -21.67 2.31 -7.37
C LEU A 293 -22.62 3.47 -7.67
N GLU A 294 -23.90 3.25 -7.43
CA GLU A 294 -24.89 4.31 -7.50
C GLU A 294 -24.82 5.25 -6.27
N ASP A 295 -25.33 6.47 -6.38
CA ASP A 295 -25.40 7.44 -5.27
C ASP A 295 -26.02 6.83 -3.99
N ALA A 296 -27.00 5.93 -4.13
CA ALA A 296 -27.64 5.25 -3.01
C ALA A 296 -26.71 4.24 -2.32
N GLU A 297 -25.90 3.50 -3.09
CA GLU A 297 -24.91 2.57 -2.56
C GLU A 297 -23.74 3.33 -1.93
N ILE A 298 -23.26 4.39 -2.59
CA ILE A 298 -22.25 5.32 -2.03
C ILE A 298 -22.72 5.83 -0.66
N TYR A 299 -23.98 6.27 -0.57
CA TYR A 299 -24.57 6.70 0.69
C TYR A 299 -24.53 5.59 1.76
N ILE A 300 -24.87 4.35 1.42
CA ILE A 300 -24.83 3.20 2.34
C ILE A 300 -23.40 2.96 2.83
N PHE A 301 -22.40 2.94 1.94
CA PHE A 301 -21.01 2.70 2.31
C PHE A 301 -20.41 3.85 3.14
N ILE A 302 -20.69 5.11 2.79
CA ILE A 302 -20.26 6.26 3.61
C ILE A 302 -20.91 6.23 5.00
N ARG A 303 -22.20 5.87 5.08
CA ARG A 303 -22.87 5.68 6.38
C ARG A 303 -22.24 4.54 7.17
N TYR A 304 -21.95 3.41 6.52
CA TYR A 304 -21.27 2.28 7.14
C TYR A 304 -19.90 2.67 7.69
N LEU A 305 -19.09 3.38 6.89
CA LEU A 305 -17.78 3.90 7.28
C LEU A 305 -17.89 4.75 8.55
N TYR A 306 -18.84 5.70 8.59
CA TYR A 306 -19.07 6.50 9.78
C TYR A 306 -19.37 5.64 11.01
N VAL A 307 -20.31 4.70 10.91
CA VAL A 307 -20.71 3.85 12.04
C VAL A 307 -19.53 2.99 12.52
N ARG A 308 -18.82 2.31 11.61
CA ARG A 308 -17.72 1.41 12.01
C ARG A 308 -16.45 2.14 12.47
N MET A 309 -16.17 3.32 11.92
CA MET A 309 -15.10 4.17 12.46
C MET A 309 -15.45 4.71 13.85
N TYR A 310 -16.73 5.01 14.11
CA TYR A 310 -17.19 5.37 15.45
C TYR A 310 -17.05 4.19 16.43
N ASP A 311 -17.52 2.99 16.07
CA ASP A 311 -17.35 1.77 16.88
C ASP A 311 -15.87 1.51 17.21
N THR A 312 -14.99 1.69 16.21
CA THR A 312 -13.54 1.57 16.39
C THR A 312 -13.00 2.63 17.37
N THR A 313 -13.51 3.85 17.31
CA THR A 313 -13.11 4.96 18.20
C THR A 313 -13.51 4.66 19.65
N GLU A 314 -14.68 4.05 19.87
CA GLU A 314 -15.12 3.60 21.20
C GLU A 314 -14.22 2.50 21.76
N LEU A 315 -13.80 1.52 20.94
CA LEU A 315 -12.83 0.50 21.36
C LEU A 315 -11.49 1.12 21.77
N ILE A 316 -10.99 2.09 20.99
CA ILE A 316 -9.76 2.82 21.34
C ILE A 316 -9.92 3.56 22.68
N ARG A 317 -11.05 4.25 22.89
CA ARG A 317 -11.32 4.98 24.15
C ARG A 317 -11.32 4.06 25.36
N LYS A 318 -11.98 2.90 25.25
CA LYS A 318 -12.03 1.89 26.31
C LYS A 318 -10.62 1.46 26.71
N VAL A 319 -9.77 1.14 25.73
CA VAL A 319 -8.38 0.73 25.99
C VAL A 319 -7.57 1.84 26.64
N ILE A 320 -7.70 3.09 26.18
CA ILE A 320 -7.02 4.23 26.81
C ILE A 320 -7.47 4.39 28.28
N ALA A 321 -8.76 4.24 28.56
CA ALA A 321 -9.29 4.34 29.92
C ALA A 321 -8.72 3.24 30.83
N GLU A 322 -8.63 2.01 30.36
CA GLU A 322 -8.01 0.89 31.09
C GLU A 322 -6.53 1.20 31.41
N PHE A 323 -5.76 1.67 30.43
CA PHE A 323 -4.35 2.00 30.63
C PHE A 323 -4.13 3.19 31.57
N LYS A 324 -5.05 4.17 31.57
CA LYS A 324 -5.05 5.30 32.51
C LYS A 324 -5.48 4.88 33.91
N ALA A 325 -6.45 4.00 34.06
CA ALA A 325 -6.87 3.49 35.36
C ALA A 325 -5.74 2.73 36.05
N GLY A 326 -5.00 1.89 35.32
CA GLY A 326 -3.81 1.22 35.83
C GLY A 326 -2.63 2.14 36.19
N LEU A 327 -2.65 3.43 35.80
CA LEU A 327 -1.67 4.43 36.27
C LEU A 327 -2.00 4.96 37.67
N ASN A 328 -3.27 4.97 38.05
CA ASN A 328 -3.73 5.54 39.31
C ASN A 328 -3.70 4.52 40.47
N SER A 329 -3.50 3.23 40.20
CA SER A 329 -3.42 2.16 41.20
C SER A 329 -1.99 1.86 41.69
N VAL A 330 -0.99 2.60 41.21
CA VAL A 330 0.45 2.41 41.54
C VAL A 330 1.03 3.64 42.26
N LYS A 331 0.17 4.54 42.77
CA LYS A 331 0.52 5.60 43.72
C LYS A 331 -0.09 5.28 45.06
#